data_AF-A0A2D7IG08-F1
#
_entry.id   AF-A0A2D7IG08-F1
#
_cell.length_a   1.000
_cell.length_b   1.000
_cell.length_c   1.000
_cell.angle_alpha   90.00
_cell.angle_beta   90.00
_cell.angle_gamma   90.00
#
_symmetry.space_group_name_H-M   'P 1'
#
loop_
_entity.id
_entity.type
_entity.pdbx_description
1 polymer ?
#
loop_
_entity_poly.entity_id
_entity_poly.type
_entity_poly.pdbx_seq_one_letter_code
_entity_poly.pdbx_strand_id
1 'polypeptide(L)'
;MLIFYIFITWLEGLNKMINEIFPYFLYFLVILFYLASIRNKEKKNIYESKSREKFLNVESFLLDAEKKLLALKELYQQELINYELYLIKSNLIGDSVKKYINYDNLQIDKYKNKRVIDDLKIELTSRIKKEKMVQIKNIDFDSALDSIDQKIRKKEKEFKNEA
;
A
#
# COMPACT_ATOMS: atom_id res chain seq x y z
N MET A 1 -3.17 -65.84 -40.31
CA MET A 1 -1.91 -66.02 -39.54
C MET A 1 -0.94 -64.86 -39.68
N LEU A 2 -0.62 -64.39 -40.90
CA LEU A 2 0.39 -63.35 -41.14
C LEU A 2 0.07 -61.99 -40.45
N ILE A 3 -1.20 -61.58 -40.46
CA ILE A 3 -1.66 -60.34 -39.79
C ILE A 3 -1.50 -60.41 -38.27
N PHE A 4 -1.73 -61.59 -37.68
CA PHE A 4 -1.56 -61.79 -36.24
C PHE A 4 -0.09 -61.69 -35.82
N TYR A 5 0.83 -62.20 -36.64
CA TYR A 5 2.27 -62.09 -36.39
C TYR A 5 2.79 -60.64 -36.50
N ILE A 6 2.27 -59.87 -37.46
CA ILE A 6 2.58 -58.44 -37.60
C ILE A 6 2.07 -57.66 -36.39
N PHE A 7 0.88 -58.00 -35.89
CA PHE A 7 0.30 -57.35 -34.71
C PHE A 7 1.12 -57.62 -33.44
N ILE A 8 1.55 -58.87 -33.22
CA ILE A 8 2.39 -59.26 -32.07
C ILE A 8 3.73 -58.53 -32.10
N THR A 9 4.40 -58.49 -33.26
CA THR A 9 5.71 -57.82 -33.39
C THR A 9 5.63 -56.31 -33.20
N TRP A 10 4.52 -55.69 -33.63
CA TRP A 10 4.27 -54.27 -33.36
C TRP A 10 4.03 -53.98 -31.87
N LEU A 11 3.30 -54.87 -31.17
CA LEU A 11 3.05 -54.77 -29.74
C LEU A 11 4.34 -54.92 -28.90
N GLU A 12 5.23 -55.83 -29.31
CA GLU A 12 6.54 -56.01 -28.68
C GLU A 12 7.44 -54.79 -28.86
N GLY A 13 7.42 -54.15 -30.05
CA GLY A 13 8.15 -52.92 -30.31
C GLY A 13 7.65 -51.75 -29.43
N LEU A 14 6.34 -51.66 -29.23
CA LEU A 14 5.72 -50.65 -28.38
C LEU A 14 6.10 -50.83 -26.90
N ASN A 15 6.12 -52.08 -26.41
CA ASN A 15 6.55 -52.39 -25.05
C ASN A 15 8.03 -52.08 -24.80
N LYS A 16 8.90 -52.29 -25.78
CA LYS A 16 10.32 -51.92 -25.68
C LYS A 16 10.49 -50.40 -25.57
N MET A 17 9.79 -49.64 -26.41
CA MET A 17 9.83 -48.16 -26.33
C MET A 17 9.29 -47.62 -25.00
N ILE A 18 8.19 -48.19 -24.49
CA ILE A 18 7.65 -47.79 -23.19
C ILE A 18 8.65 -48.07 -22.07
N ASN A 19 9.30 -49.23 -22.05
CA ASN A 19 10.26 -49.59 -21.01
C ASN A 19 11.53 -48.73 -21.03
N GLU A 20 11.95 -48.26 -22.21
CA GLU A 20 13.09 -47.35 -22.35
C GLU A 20 12.74 -45.93 -21.89
N ILE A 21 11.52 -45.45 -22.15
CA ILE A 21 11.10 -44.07 -21.85
C ILE A 21 10.60 -43.90 -20.41
N PHE A 22 9.97 -44.93 -19.84
CA PHE A 22 9.39 -44.91 -18.50
C PHE A 22 10.35 -44.42 -17.38
N PRO A 23 11.63 -44.84 -17.31
CA PRO A 23 12.53 -44.33 -16.28
C PRO A 23 12.74 -42.81 -16.38
N TYR A 24 12.91 -42.27 -17.59
CA TYR A 24 13.11 -40.83 -17.80
C TYR A 24 11.87 -40.01 -17.45
N PHE A 25 10.68 -40.54 -17.75
CA PHE A 25 9.41 -39.91 -17.39
C PHE A 25 9.26 -39.79 -15.86
N LEU A 26 9.67 -40.83 -15.12
CA LEU A 26 9.63 -40.83 -13.66
C LEU A 26 10.58 -39.78 -13.06
N TYR A 27 11.81 -39.66 -13.60
CA TYR A 27 12.75 -38.60 -13.21
C TYR A 27 12.19 -37.20 -13.47
N PHE A 28 11.55 -36.98 -14.62
CA PHE A 28 10.93 -35.70 -14.97
C PHE A 28 9.83 -35.31 -13.96
N LEU A 29 9.03 -36.28 -13.52
CA LEU A 29 7.94 -36.07 -12.56
C LEU A 29 8.48 -35.70 -11.17
N VAL A 30 9.59 -36.32 -10.74
CA VAL A 30 10.28 -35.97 -9.48
C VAL A 30 10.85 -34.55 -9.54
N ILE A 31 11.45 -34.15 -10.66
CA ILE A 31 11.99 -32.79 -10.85
C ILE A 31 10.88 -31.74 -10.79
N LEU A 32 9.74 -32.00 -11.45
CA LEU A 32 8.55 -31.15 -11.38
C LEU A 32 8.06 -30.97 -9.95
N PHE A 33 7.98 -32.06 -9.18
CA PHE A 33 7.52 -32.01 -7.80
C PHE A 33 8.50 -31.27 -6.88
N TYR A 34 9.80 -31.44 -7.12
CA TYR A 34 10.87 -30.72 -6.40
C TYR A 34 10.81 -29.20 -6.67
N LEU A 35 10.65 -28.79 -7.93
CA LEU A 35 10.48 -27.38 -8.32
C LEU A 35 9.22 -26.76 -7.69
N ALA A 36 8.12 -27.51 -7.68
CA ALA A 36 6.88 -27.08 -7.03
C ALA A 36 7.05 -26.93 -5.50
N SER A 37 7.83 -27.80 -4.86
CA SER A 37 8.05 -27.76 -3.41
C SER A 37 8.99 -26.65 -2.95
N ILE A 38 9.95 -26.22 -3.78
CA ILE A 38 10.90 -25.13 -3.44
C ILE A 38 10.19 -23.79 -3.25
N ARG A 39 9.08 -23.57 -3.95
CA ARG A 39 8.39 -22.27 -4.00
C ARG A 39 7.54 -21.94 -2.76
N ASN A 40 7.40 -22.86 -1.81
CA ASN A 40 6.51 -22.72 -0.64
C ASN A 40 7.22 -22.44 0.71
N LYS A 41 8.54 -22.22 0.74
CA LYS A 41 9.30 -22.13 2.01
C LYS A 41 9.61 -20.73 2.54
N GLU A 42 9.12 -19.66 1.92
CA GLU A 42 9.35 -18.31 2.44
C GLU A 42 8.11 -17.74 3.14
N LYS A 43 8.08 -17.87 4.48
CA LYS A 43 7.37 -16.94 5.37
C LYS A 43 7.79 -17.14 6.83
N LYS A 44 8.81 -16.38 7.27
CA LYS A 44 9.04 -16.06 8.68
C LYS A 44 9.54 -14.62 8.80
N ASN A 45 8.64 -13.72 9.22
CA ASN A 45 8.86 -12.70 10.27
C ASN A 45 7.63 -11.78 10.34
N ILE A 46 6.88 -11.89 11.44
CA ILE A 46 5.47 -11.46 11.57
C ILE A 46 5.32 -10.06 12.20
N TYR A 47 6.37 -9.38 12.65
CA TYR A 47 6.18 -8.19 13.51
C TYR A 47 6.68 -6.83 12.99
N GLU A 48 7.36 -6.77 11.84
CA GLU A 48 7.60 -5.49 11.11
C GLU A 48 6.79 -5.38 9.80
N SER A 49 5.95 -6.37 9.50
CA SER A 49 5.47 -6.61 8.13
C SER A 49 4.39 -5.66 7.65
N LYS A 50 3.51 -5.08 8.47
CA LYS A 50 2.29 -4.43 7.93
C LYS A 50 2.53 -3.24 6.99
N SER A 51 3.62 -2.48 7.15
CA SER A 51 3.95 -1.40 6.22
C SER A 51 4.76 -1.91 5.01
N ARG A 52 5.83 -2.68 5.23
CA ARG A 52 6.64 -3.25 4.13
C ARG A 52 5.86 -4.25 3.27
N GLU A 53 5.00 -5.08 3.84
CA GLU A 53 4.16 -6.05 3.13
C GLU A 53 3.14 -5.32 2.23
N LYS A 54 2.64 -4.14 2.63
CA LYS A 54 1.79 -3.33 1.75
C LYS A 54 2.59 -2.77 0.56
N PHE A 55 3.78 -2.21 0.80
CA PHE A 55 4.65 -1.70 -0.28
C PHE A 55 5.16 -2.82 -1.21
N LEU A 56 5.57 -3.96 -0.67
CA LEU A 56 5.95 -5.16 -1.43
C LEU A 56 4.78 -5.70 -2.26
N ASN A 57 3.54 -5.61 -1.76
CA ASN A 57 2.35 -6.00 -2.52
C ASN A 57 2.02 -5.03 -3.66
N VAL A 58 2.35 -3.73 -3.55
CA VAL A 58 2.22 -2.80 -4.68
C VAL A 58 3.30 -3.04 -5.72
N GLU A 59 4.55 -3.15 -5.29
CA GLU A 59 5.68 -3.37 -6.18
C GLU A 59 5.54 -4.69 -6.96
N SER A 60 5.19 -5.78 -6.28
CA SER A 60 4.94 -7.08 -6.93
C SER A 60 3.78 -7.03 -7.91
N PHE A 61 2.68 -6.34 -7.57
CA PHE A 61 1.55 -6.16 -8.49
C PHE A 61 1.94 -5.36 -9.74
N LEU A 62 2.73 -4.28 -9.58
CA LEU A 62 3.20 -3.47 -10.71
C LEU A 62 4.17 -4.25 -11.60
N LEU A 63 5.10 -5.01 -11.00
CA LEU A 63 6.01 -5.89 -11.74
C LEU A 63 5.25 -6.98 -12.52
N ASP A 64 4.19 -7.53 -11.95
CA ASP A 64 3.34 -8.50 -12.64
C ASP A 64 2.53 -7.86 -13.78
N ALA A 65 2.06 -6.63 -13.61
CA ALA A 65 1.39 -5.88 -14.68
C ALA A 65 2.35 -5.57 -15.84
N GLU A 66 3.59 -5.18 -15.54
CA GLU A 66 4.64 -4.96 -16.53
C GLU A 66 4.94 -6.23 -17.32
N LYS A 67 5.17 -7.37 -16.65
CA LYS A 67 5.38 -8.66 -17.32
C LYS A 67 4.24 -9.04 -18.25
N LYS A 68 2.98 -8.81 -17.82
CA LYS A 68 1.80 -9.09 -18.63
C LYS A 68 1.74 -8.21 -19.87
N LEU A 69 2.07 -6.93 -19.77
CA LEU A 69 2.14 -6.02 -20.91
C LEU A 69 3.26 -6.40 -21.89
N LEU A 70 4.41 -6.81 -21.36
CA LEU A 70 5.55 -7.24 -22.16
C LEU A 70 5.22 -8.51 -22.95
N ALA A 71 4.62 -9.52 -22.30
CA ALA A 71 4.12 -10.72 -22.96
C ALA A 71 3.05 -10.39 -24.01
N LEU A 72 2.13 -9.47 -23.71
CA LEU A 72 1.09 -9.05 -24.65
C LEU A 72 1.68 -8.36 -25.89
N LYS A 73 2.73 -7.55 -25.70
CA LYS A 73 3.48 -6.94 -26.80
C LYS A 73 4.18 -7.98 -27.65
N GLU A 74 4.82 -8.98 -27.04
CA GLU A 74 5.47 -10.07 -27.78
C GLU A 74 4.46 -10.89 -28.59
N LEU A 75 3.30 -11.23 -28.02
CA LEU A 75 2.22 -11.93 -28.73
C LEU A 75 1.73 -11.13 -29.95
N TYR A 76 1.64 -9.81 -29.83
CA TYR A 76 1.26 -8.95 -30.94
C TYR A 76 2.35 -8.88 -32.02
N GLN A 77 3.62 -8.78 -31.62
CA GLN A 77 4.76 -8.77 -32.55
C GLN A 77 4.95 -10.09 -33.29
N GLN A 78 4.58 -11.21 -32.66
CA GLN A 78 4.57 -12.54 -33.27
C GLN A 78 3.31 -12.80 -34.12
N GLU A 79 2.45 -11.79 -34.31
CA GLU A 79 1.18 -11.88 -35.05
C GLU A 79 0.21 -12.96 -34.50
N LEU A 80 0.40 -13.38 -33.24
CA LEU A 80 -0.47 -14.37 -32.57
C LEU A 80 -1.78 -13.75 -32.08
N ILE A 81 -1.81 -12.42 -31.94
CA ILE A 81 -3.01 -11.65 -31.62
C ILE A 81 -3.14 -10.44 -32.56
N ASN A 82 -4.36 -10.04 -32.86
CA ASN A 82 -4.62 -8.85 -33.67
C ASN A 82 -4.50 -7.56 -32.84
N TYR A 83 -4.40 -6.43 -33.54
CA TYR A 83 -4.26 -5.10 -32.93
C TYR A 83 -5.41 -4.75 -31.99
N GLU A 84 -6.64 -5.11 -32.36
CA GLU A 84 -7.83 -4.84 -31.55
C GLU A 84 -7.76 -5.56 -30.19
N LEU A 85 -7.39 -6.85 -30.19
CA LEU A 85 -7.24 -7.63 -28.97
C LEU A 85 -6.06 -7.14 -28.12
N TYR A 86 -4.95 -6.75 -28.75
CA TYR A 86 -3.82 -6.10 -28.07
C TYR A 86 -4.27 -4.82 -27.34
N LEU A 87 -5.06 -3.98 -28.00
CA LEU A 87 -5.56 -2.72 -27.42
C LEU A 87 -6.51 -2.98 -26.24
N ILE A 88 -7.49 -3.86 -26.42
CA ILE A 88 -8.46 -4.23 -25.37
C ILE A 88 -7.74 -4.78 -24.14
N LYS A 89 -6.81 -5.71 -24.32
CA LYS A 89 -6.09 -6.34 -23.21
C LYS A 89 -5.12 -5.38 -22.52
N SER A 90 -4.45 -4.50 -23.27
CA SER A 90 -3.59 -3.46 -22.71
C SER A 90 -4.38 -2.48 -21.84
N ASN A 91 -5.56 -2.05 -22.32
CA ASN A 91 -6.45 -1.16 -21.57
C ASN A 91 -6.96 -1.82 -20.27
N LEU A 92 -7.34 -3.10 -20.32
CA LEU A 92 -7.77 -3.84 -19.12
C LEU A 92 -6.67 -3.93 -18.05
N ILE A 93 -5.41 -4.12 -18.47
CA ILE A 93 -4.27 -4.12 -17.54
C ILE A 93 -4.09 -2.72 -16.95
N GLY A 94 -4.13 -1.68 -17.80
CA GLY A 94 -4.05 -0.28 -17.36
C GLY A 94 -5.13 0.12 -16.35
N ASP A 95 -6.38 -0.29 -16.59
CA ASP A 95 -7.52 -0.03 -15.70
C ASP A 95 -7.34 -0.76 -14.35
N SER A 96 -6.82 -1.98 -14.38
CA SER A 96 -6.50 -2.74 -13.18
C SER A 96 -5.42 -2.06 -12.35
N VAL A 97 -4.37 -1.53 -13.00
CA VAL A 97 -3.31 -0.77 -12.34
C VAL A 97 -3.84 0.52 -11.72
N LYS A 98 -4.62 1.29 -12.48
CA LYS A 98 -5.26 2.52 -12.01
C LYS A 98 -6.15 2.28 -10.79
N LYS A 99 -6.94 1.20 -10.81
CA LYS A 99 -7.83 0.82 -9.70
C LYS A 99 -7.05 0.42 -8.45
N TYR A 100 -5.97 -0.34 -8.62
CA TYR A 100 -5.14 -0.82 -7.51
C TYR A 100 -4.42 0.35 -6.81
N ILE A 101 -3.81 1.25 -7.58
CA ILE A 101 -3.15 2.46 -7.05
C ILE A 101 -4.14 3.38 -6.32
N ASN A 102 -5.33 3.61 -6.90
CA ASN A 102 -6.35 4.46 -6.26
C ASN A 102 -6.92 3.86 -4.97
N TYR A 103 -7.04 2.54 -4.88
CA TYR A 103 -7.53 1.88 -3.67
C TYR A 103 -6.56 2.03 -2.49
N ASP A 104 -5.25 2.05 -2.75
CA ASP A 104 -4.24 2.27 -1.72
C ASP A 104 -4.19 3.73 -1.24
N ASN A 105 -4.33 4.71 -2.14
CA ASN A 105 -4.36 6.14 -1.78
C ASN A 105 -5.58 6.48 -0.90
N LEU A 106 -6.75 5.89 -1.18
CA LEU A 106 -7.96 6.09 -0.37
C LEU A 106 -7.84 5.58 1.07
N GLN A 107 -6.97 4.61 1.33
CA GLN A 107 -6.68 4.17 2.71
C GLN A 107 -5.70 5.09 3.43
N ILE A 108 -4.84 5.82 2.73
CA ILE A 108 -3.89 6.75 3.35
C ILE A 108 -4.64 8.02 3.80
N ASP A 109 -5.59 8.52 3.00
CA ASP A 109 -6.30 9.77 3.29
C ASP A 109 -7.30 9.66 4.45
N LYS A 110 -7.98 8.51 4.60
CA LYS A 110 -8.98 8.32 5.68
C LYS A 110 -8.39 8.28 7.08
N TYR A 111 -7.15 7.78 7.26
CA TYR A 111 -6.52 7.67 8.58
C TYR A 111 -5.66 8.88 8.94
N LYS A 112 -5.09 9.60 7.96
CA LYS A 112 -4.32 10.83 8.22
C LYS A 112 -5.22 12.00 8.62
N ASN A 113 -6.36 12.19 7.94
CA ASN A 113 -7.24 13.32 8.25
C ASN A 113 -7.92 13.21 9.61
N LYS A 114 -8.36 12.02 10.03
CA LYS A 114 -9.06 11.89 11.32
C LYS A 114 -8.15 12.24 12.50
N ARG A 115 -6.90 11.74 12.51
CA ARG A 115 -5.96 12.01 13.59
C ARG A 115 -5.53 13.49 13.63
N VAL A 116 -5.26 14.09 12.46
CA VAL A 116 -4.94 15.52 12.36
C VAL A 116 -6.13 16.39 12.77
N ILE A 117 -7.35 16.07 12.36
CA ILE A 117 -8.56 16.80 12.75
C ILE A 117 -8.85 16.64 14.25
N ASP A 118 -8.68 15.43 14.80
CA ASP A 118 -8.87 15.19 16.23
C ASP A 118 -7.80 15.93 17.07
N ASP A 119 -6.53 15.90 16.64
CA ASP A 119 -5.43 16.63 17.28
C ASP A 119 -5.66 18.16 17.21
N LEU A 120 -6.05 18.68 16.05
CA LEU A 120 -6.41 20.10 15.88
C LEU A 120 -7.62 20.47 16.73
N LYS A 121 -8.63 19.60 16.82
CA LYS A 121 -9.82 19.83 17.65
C LYS A 121 -9.47 19.83 19.13
N ILE A 122 -8.62 18.92 19.58
CA ILE A 122 -8.11 18.88 20.97
C ILE A 122 -7.30 20.16 21.24
N GLU A 123 -6.41 20.55 20.34
CA GLU A 123 -5.57 21.74 20.50
C GLU A 123 -6.42 23.02 20.54
N LEU A 124 -7.34 23.22 19.59
CA LEU A 124 -8.29 24.34 19.57
C LEU A 124 -9.13 24.38 20.84
N THR A 125 -9.68 23.24 21.28
CA THR A 125 -10.47 23.17 22.51
C THR A 125 -9.63 23.52 23.74
N SER A 126 -8.36 23.09 23.76
CA SER A 126 -7.43 23.40 24.85
C SER A 126 -7.04 24.88 24.89
N ARG A 127 -6.86 25.51 23.72
CA ARG A 127 -6.57 26.94 23.59
C ARG A 127 -7.77 27.80 23.99
N ILE A 128 -8.98 27.44 23.54
CA ILE A 128 -10.22 28.12 23.92
C ILE A 128 -10.48 27.98 25.43
N LYS A 129 -10.22 26.81 26.03
CA LYS A 129 -10.32 26.63 27.50
C LYS A 129 -9.28 27.47 28.25
N LYS A 130 -8.06 27.57 27.75
CA LYS A 130 -7.00 28.41 28.33
C LYS A 130 -7.34 29.89 28.23
N GLU A 131 -7.85 30.37 27.10
CA GLU A 131 -8.28 31.76 26.93
C GLU A 131 -9.45 32.12 27.85
N LYS A 132 -10.44 31.21 28.01
CA LYS A 132 -11.52 31.40 28.98
C LYS A 132 -11.03 31.40 30.43
N MET A 133 -10.03 30.61 30.79
CA MET A 133 -9.44 30.65 32.13
C MET A 133 -8.60 31.91 32.40
N VAL A 134 -7.93 32.46 31.38
CA VAL A 134 -7.14 33.70 31.52
C VAL A 134 -8.05 34.93 31.61
N GLN A 135 -9.19 34.95 30.91
CA GLN A 135 -10.15 36.07 30.98
C GLN A 135 -11.01 36.07 32.26
N ILE A 136 -11.04 34.98 33.04
CA ILE A 136 -11.78 34.88 34.31
C ILE A 136 -10.88 35.18 35.53
N LYS A 137 -9.61 35.56 35.33
CA LYS A 137 -8.80 36.14 36.42
C LYS A 137 -9.08 37.65 36.45
N ASN A 138 -10.16 38.01 37.14
CA ASN A 138 -10.60 39.36 37.49
C ASN A 138 -9.42 40.35 37.60
N ILE A 139 -9.22 41.15 36.54
CA ILE A 139 -8.66 42.47 36.72
C ILE A 139 -9.86 43.31 37.16
N ASP A 140 -9.93 43.56 38.46
CA ASP A 140 -10.88 44.47 39.06
C ASP A 140 -10.52 45.88 38.57
N PHE A 141 -11.18 46.32 37.51
CA PHE A 141 -10.93 47.62 36.85
C PHE A 141 -11.02 48.78 37.85
N ASP A 142 -11.82 48.63 38.91
CA ASP A 142 -11.96 49.63 39.96
C ASP A 142 -10.63 49.79 40.73
N SER A 143 -9.92 48.69 41.03
CA SER A 143 -8.60 48.74 41.68
C SER A 143 -7.52 49.38 40.79
N ALA A 144 -7.62 49.21 39.48
CA ALA A 144 -6.67 49.79 38.52
C ALA A 144 -6.91 51.31 38.39
N LEU A 145 -8.17 51.73 38.36
CA LEU A 145 -8.55 53.15 38.34
C LEU A 145 -8.13 53.86 39.64
N ASP A 146 -8.35 53.23 40.80
CA ASP A 146 -7.89 53.76 42.10
C ASP A 146 -6.37 53.98 42.14
N SER A 147 -5.59 53.05 41.56
CA SER A 147 -4.14 53.18 41.52
C SER A 147 -3.66 54.34 40.62
N ILE A 148 -4.42 54.66 39.57
CA ILE A 148 -4.15 55.78 38.66
C ILE A 148 -4.52 57.09 39.34
N ASP A 149 -5.69 57.17 39.97
CA ASP A 149 -6.15 58.36 40.69
C ASP A 149 -5.23 58.72 41.86
N GLN A 150 -4.73 57.74 42.61
CA GLN A 150 -3.75 57.98 43.66
C GLN A 150 -2.42 58.51 43.11
N LYS A 151 -1.99 58.02 41.94
CA LYS A 151 -0.76 58.47 41.29
C LYS A 151 -0.88 59.90 40.74
N ILE A 152 -2.04 60.26 40.22
CA ILE A 152 -2.35 61.63 39.77
C ILE A 152 -2.37 62.58 40.96
N ARG A 153 -3.10 62.26 42.03
CA ARG A 153 -3.16 63.08 43.26
C ARG A 153 -1.81 63.26 43.94
N LYS A 154 -0.96 62.24 43.93
CA LYS A 154 0.38 62.33 44.50
C LYS A 154 1.26 63.31 43.71
N LYS A 155 1.23 63.24 42.38
CA LYS A 155 1.93 64.19 41.51
C LYS A 155 1.43 65.62 41.69
N GLU A 156 0.13 65.84 41.79
CA GLU A 156 -0.41 67.19 42.03
C GLU A 156 0.05 67.81 43.36
N LYS A 157 0.27 66.98 44.40
CA LYS A 157 0.83 67.44 45.68
C LYS A 157 2.32 67.74 45.60
N GLU A 158 3.08 66.95 44.85
CA GLU A 158 4.51 67.20 44.60
C GLU A 158 4.69 68.53 43.83
N PHE A 159 3.89 68.80 42.81
CA PHE A 159 3.92 70.08 42.08
C PHE A 159 3.48 71.30 42.90
N LYS A 160 2.64 71.14 43.93
CA LYS A 160 2.22 72.24 44.82
C LYS A 160 3.19 72.51 45.97
N ASN A 161 4.09 71.58 46.28
CA ASN A 161 5.09 71.74 47.35
C ASN A 161 6.44 72.26 46.82
N GLU A 162 6.60 72.35 45.48
CA GLU A 162 7.78 72.87 44.80
C GLU A 162 7.58 74.30 44.22
N ALA A 163 6.43 74.92 44.49
CA ALA A 163 6.08 76.32 44.13
C ALA A 163 5.82 77.15 45.39
#